data_AF-A4Y3R1-F1
#
_entry.id   AF-A4Y3R1-F1
#
_cell.length_a   1.000
_cell.length_b   1.000
_cell.length_c   1.000
_cell.angle_alpha   90.00
_cell.angle_beta   90.00
_cell.angle_gamma   90.00
#
_symmetry.space_group_name_H-M   'P 1'
#
loop_
_entity.id
_entity.type
_entity.pdbx_description
1 polymer ?
#
loop_
_entity_poly.entity_id
_entity_poly.type
_entity_poly.pdbx_seq_one_letter_code
_entity_poly.pdbx_strand_id
1 'polypeptide(L)' 'MRDTVKSTLNLLKFLHWLGVLMLVCGVGVYMLTQWSLDISGMLFISSLIGLGLVLMSPYPVVLFIQWAKQQEEK' A
#
# COMPACT_ATOMS: atom_id res chain seq x y z
N MET A 1 -3.51 -26.25 -3.54
CA MET A 1 -3.16 -25.40 -2.37
C MET A 1 -1.95 -24.49 -2.63
N ARG A 2 -0.82 -24.98 -3.17
CA ARG A 2 0.35 -24.12 -3.49
C ARG A 2 0.03 -23.00 -4.48
N ASP A 3 -0.83 -23.26 -5.46
CA ASP A 3 -1.20 -22.27 -6.50
C ASP A 3 -2.00 -21.10 -5.94
N THR A 4 -2.87 -21.37 -4.96
CA THR A 4 -3.63 -20.34 -4.23
C THR A 4 -2.70 -19.42 -3.46
N VAL A 5 -1.72 -19.97 -2.72
CA VAL A 5 -0.74 -19.18 -1.94
C VAL A 5 0.11 -18.29 -2.86
N LYS A 6 0.59 -18.82 -3.98
CA LYS A 6 1.37 -18.06 -4.96
C LYS A 6 0.54 -16.93 -5.59
N SER A 7 -0.74 -17.19 -5.89
CA SER A 7 -1.68 -16.19 -6.38
C SER A 7 -1.94 -15.09 -5.35
N THR A 8 -2.16 -15.44 -4.09
CA THR A 8 -2.34 -14.48 -2.99
C THR A 8 -1.11 -13.58 -2.82
N LEU A 9 0.11 -14.13 -2.85
CA LEU A 9 1.34 -13.32 -2.75
C LEU A 9 1.50 -12.34 -3.93
N ASN A 10 1.16 -12.76 -5.14
CA ASN A 10 1.17 -11.87 -6.30
C ASN A 10 0.11 -10.76 -6.17
N LEU A 11 -1.07 -11.08 -5.63
CA LEU A 11 -2.12 -10.10 -5.34
C LEU A 11 -1.64 -9.08 -4.30
N LEU A 12 -1.03 -9.52 -3.19
CA LEU A 12 -0.49 -8.61 -2.18
C LEU A 12 0.61 -7.71 -2.76
N LYS A 13 1.49 -8.27 -3.59
CA LYS A 13 2.55 -7.49 -4.26
C LYS A 13 1.96 -6.44 -5.19
N PHE A 14 0.95 -6.79 -5.97
CA PHE A 14 0.22 -5.85 -6.81
C PHE A 14 -0.45 -4.75 -5.98
N LEU A 15 -1.14 -5.13 -4.90
CA LEU A 15 -1.82 -4.21 -4.00
C LEU A 15 -0.85 -3.23 -3.34
N HIS A 16 0.36 -3.71 -3.02
CA HIS A 16 1.42 -2.87 -2.48
C HIS A 16 1.85 -1.79 -3.47
N TRP A 17 2.12 -2.16 -4.72
CA TRP A 17 2.48 -1.19 -5.76
C TRP A 17 1.34 -0.22 -6.09
N LEU A 18 0.09 -0.70 -6.07
CA LEU A 18 -1.08 0.17 -6.18
C LEU A 18 -1.15 1.17 -5.03
N GLY A 19 -0.93 0.71 -3.78
CA GLY A 19 -0.91 1.56 -2.59
C GLY A 19 0.20 2.60 -2.64
N VAL A 20 1.41 2.21 -3.08
CA VAL A 20 2.53 3.14 -3.31
C VAL A 20 2.20 4.18 -4.37
N LEU A 21 1.60 3.78 -5.49
CA LEU A 21 1.16 4.71 -6.53
C LEU A 21 0.14 5.72 -5.97
N MET A 22 -0.86 5.26 -5.23
CA MET A 22 -1.85 6.12 -4.57
C MET A 22 -1.19 7.09 -3.59
N LEU A 23 -0.22 6.64 -2.81
CA LEU A 23 0.51 7.48 -1.87
C LEU A 23 1.32 8.57 -2.60
N VAL A 24 2.09 8.20 -3.63
CA VAL A 24 2.89 9.13 -4.43
C VAL A 24 2.00 10.17 -5.12
N CYS A 25 0.89 9.73 -5.71
CA CYS A 25 -0.09 10.64 -6.28
C CYS A 25 -0.70 11.56 -5.21
N GLY A 26 -1.00 11.04 -4.02
CA GLY A 26 -1.65 11.80 -2.95
C GLY A 26 -0.74 12.88 -2.40
N VAL A 27 0.53 12.54 -2.17
CA VAL A 27 1.58 13.49 -1.79
C VAL A 27 1.85 14.49 -2.92
N GLY A 28 1.86 14.04 -4.17
CA GLY A 28 2.03 14.92 -5.33
C GLY A 28 0.92 15.96 -5.44
N VAL A 29 -0.34 15.55 -5.27
CA VAL A 29 -1.50 16.45 -5.29
C VAL A 29 -1.52 17.34 -4.04
N TYR A 30 -1.08 16.85 -2.88
CA TYR A 30 -0.96 17.66 -1.66
C TYR A 30 -0.02 18.87 -1.85
N MET A 31 1.04 18.71 -2.65
CA MET A 31 1.94 19.82 -2.98
C MET A 31 1.29 20.90 -3.86
N LEU A 32 0.16 20.59 -4.51
CA LEU A 32 -0.62 21.54 -5.30
C LEU A 32 -1.60 22.28 -4.38
N THR A 33 -1.12 23.39 -3.81
CA THR A 33 -1.77 24.12 -2.70
C THR A 33 -3.20 24.57 -3.03
N GLN A 34 -3.51 24.90 -4.28
CA GLN A 34 -4.85 25.31 -4.71
C GLN A 34 -5.89 24.20 -4.50
N TRP A 35 -5.53 22.93 -4.72
CA TRP A 35 -6.43 21.80 -4.58
C TRP A 35 -6.52 21.31 -3.12
N SER A 36 -5.47 21.54 -2.33
CA SER A 36 -5.46 21.18 -0.91
C SER A 36 -6.28 22.13 -0.02
N LEU A 37 -6.66 23.31 -0.51
CA LEU A 37 -7.40 24.31 0.28
C LEU A 37 -8.93 24.10 0.22
N ASP A 38 -9.42 23.41 -0.81
CA ASP A 38 -10.83 23.04 -0.92
C ASP A 38 -11.15 21.78 -0.10
N ILE A 39 -12.30 21.77 0.58
CA ILE A 39 -12.74 20.64 1.43
C ILE A 39 -12.77 19.32 0.64
N SER A 40 -13.33 19.34 -0.57
CA SER A 40 -13.41 18.15 -1.43
C SER A 40 -12.02 17.65 -1.84
N GLY A 41 -11.08 18.56 -2.11
CA GLY A 41 -9.69 18.20 -2.43
C GLY A 41 -8.96 17.64 -1.22
N MET A 42 -9.16 18.23 -0.05
CA MET A 42 -8.64 17.73 1.23
C MET A 42 -9.10 16.30 1.53
N LEU A 43 -10.40 16.02 1.36
CA LEU A 43 -10.97 14.68 1.54
C LEU A 43 -10.40 13.69 0.51
N PHE A 44 -10.28 14.11 -0.74
CA PHE A 44 -9.71 13.28 -1.81
C PHE A 44 -8.25 12.91 -1.53
N ILE A 45 -7.41 13.89 -1.21
CA ILE A 45 -5.99 13.69 -0.87
C ILE A 45 -5.85 12.79 0.35
N SER A 46 -6.61 13.07 1.42
CA SER A 46 -6.56 12.29 2.67
C SER A 46 -6.98 10.84 2.43
N SER A 47 -8.01 10.63 1.59
CA SER A 47 -8.46 9.28 1.21
C SER A 47 -7.40 8.56 0.36
N LEU A 48 -6.77 9.25 -0.58
CA LEU A 48 -5.73 8.69 -1.45
C LEU A 48 -4.51 8.23 -0.63
N ILE A 49 -4.06 9.08 0.30
CA ILE A 49 -2.94 8.78 1.19
C ILE A 49 -3.32 7.66 2.18
N GLY A 50 -4.47 7.79 2.85
CA GLY A 50 -4.92 6.81 3.84
C GLY A 50 -5.13 5.42 3.25
N LEU A 51 -5.86 5.32 2.13
CA LEU A 51 -6.04 4.06 1.42
C LEU A 51 -4.72 3.54 0.85
N GLY A 52 -3.87 4.42 0.29
CA GLY A 52 -2.56 4.04 -0.22
C GLY A 52 -1.71 3.32 0.83
N LEU A 53 -1.65 3.87 2.04
CA LEU A 53 -0.93 3.26 3.16
C LEU A 53 -1.56 1.93 3.61
N VAL A 54 -2.89 1.86 3.71
CA VAL A 54 -3.61 0.64 4.09
C VAL A 54 -3.34 -0.49 3.09
N LEU A 55 -3.45 -0.20 1.79
CA LEU A 55 -3.20 -1.16 0.71
C LEU A 55 -1.73 -1.59 0.63
N MET A 56 -0.80 -0.70 0.99
CA MET A 56 0.64 -0.97 1.02
C MET A 56 1.06 -1.89 2.18
N SER A 57 0.42 -1.77 3.35
CA SER A 57 0.83 -2.42 4.60
C SER A 57 0.92 -3.96 4.61
N PRO A 58 0.07 -4.77 3.94
CA PRO A 58 0.04 -6.21 4.17
C PRO A 58 1.22 -6.97 3.55
N TYR A 59 1.75 -6.50 2.42
CA TYR A 59 2.80 -7.21 1.68
C TYR A 59 4.13 -7.28 2.44
N PRO A 60 4.68 -6.17 2.98
CA PRO A 60 5.89 -6.22 3.81
C PRO A 60 5.72 -7.07 5.07
N VAL A 61 4.54 -7.03 5.69
CA VAL A 61 4.23 -7.83 6.89
C VAL A 61 4.33 -9.33 6.58
N VAL A 62 3.74 -9.77 5.47
CA VAL A 62 3.83 -11.18 5.05
C VAL A 62 5.27 -11.59 4.73
N LEU A 63 6.05 -10.73 4.07
CA LEU A 63 7.47 -10.99 3.81
C LEU A 63 8.27 -11.14 5.10
N PHE A 64 8.03 -10.28 6.08
CA PHE A 64 8.68 -10.34 7.39
C PHE A 64 8.35 -11.65 8.11
N ILE A 65 7.08 -12.07 8.12
CA ILE A 65 6.67 -13.33 8.74
C ILE A 65 7.32 -14.53 8.04
N GLN A 66 7.38 -14.53 6.70
CA GLN A 66 8.04 -15.59 5.93
C GLN A 66 9.53 -15.67 6.26
N TRP A 67 10.21 -14.53 6.33
CA TRP A 67 11.60 -14.46 6.72
C TRP A 67 11.82 -14.99 8.15
N ALA A 68 10.97 -14.61 9.10
CA ALA A 68 11.07 -15.05 10.50
C ALA A 68 10.94 -16.58 10.63
N LYS A 69 9.97 -17.18 9.94
CA LYS A 69 9.80 -18.65 9.90
C LYS A 69 11.02 -19.38 9.34
N GLN A 70 11.70 -18.80 8.35
CA GLN A 70 12.92 -19.38 7.77
C GLN A 70 14.12 -19.30 8.71
N GLN A 71 14.10 -18.41 9.71
CA GLN A 71 15.15 -18.38 10.74
C GLN A 71 14.95 -19.47 11.80
N GLU A 72 13.71 -19.85 12.11
CA GLU A 72 13.40 -20.93 13.06
C GLU A 72 13.75 -22.32 12.51
N GLU A 73 13.74 -22.51 11.19
CA GLU A 73 14.12 -23.77 10.53
C GLU A 73 15.65 -23.95 10.38
N LYS A 74 16.46 -22.94 10.76
CA LYS A 74 17.93 -23.00 10.76
C LYS A 74 18.48 -23.27 12.15
#